data_AF-A0A528BER3-F1
#
_entry.id   AF-A0A528BER3-F1
#
_cell.length_a   1.000
_cell.length_b   1.000
_cell.length_c   1.000
_cell.angle_alpha   90.00
_cell.angle_beta   90.00
_cell.angle_gamma   90.00
#
_symmetry.space_group_name_H-M   'P 1'
#
loop_
_entity.id
_entity.type
_entity.pdbx_description
1 polymer ?
#
loop_
_entity_poly.entity_id
_entity_poly.type
_entity_poly.pdbx_seq_one_letter_code
_entity_poly.pdbx_strand_id
1 'polypeptide(L)'
;MVNSRIKAVTMDSLALAVLLVAVGILAGVLFGANGTRIATSMSIVVTACVGLQVFSGNTGIVSFGPAAFMGVGAYTAGILTMSPSIQRTALPHLPAWMAGYGLSVWPSLIVAAVAGLILAGVSGIVIRRLSGSAASIATLALQIIVYTVLVATKDITRGSQTFYGVPRNTT
;
A
#
# COMPACT_ATOMS: atom_id res chain seq x y z
N MET A 1 27.77 -11.53 17.61
CA MET A 1 27.52 -10.27 16.87
C MET A 1 26.21 -10.26 16.08
N VAL A 2 25.82 -11.32 15.35
CA VAL A 2 24.54 -11.36 14.60
C VAL A 2 23.30 -11.17 15.51
N ASN A 3 23.32 -11.79 16.70
CA ASN A 3 22.20 -11.73 17.64
C ASN A 3 21.96 -10.33 18.26
N SER A 4 22.97 -9.45 18.32
CA SER A 4 22.78 -8.08 18.84
C SER A 4 22.22 -7.14 17.78
N ARG A 5 22.58 -7.33 16.50
CA ARG A 5 22.04 -6.54 15.38
C ARG A 5 20.56 -6.82 15.13
N ILE A 6 20.15 -8.10 15.18
CA ILE A 6 18.73 -8.48 15.02
C ILE A 6 17.89 -7.85 16.15
N LYS A 7 18.37 -7.92 17.40
CA LYS A 7 17.69 -7.32 18.55
C LYS A 7 17.52 -5.80 18.40
N ALA A 8 18.56 -5.10 17.93
CA ALA A 8 18.48 -3.65 17.68
C ALA A 8 17.45 -3.31 16.60
N VAL A 9 17.48 -4.01 15.45
CA VAL A 9 16.51 -3.77 14.37
C VAL A 9 15.08 -4.05 14.81
N THR A 10 14.84 -5.13 15.56
CA THR A 10 13.51 -5.41 16.09
C THR A 10 13.06 -4.34 17.08
N MET A 11 13.97 -3.84 17.92
CA MET A 11 13.69 -2.80 18.89
C MET A 11 13.38 -1.45 18.23
N ASP A 12 14.14 -1.06 17.21
CA ASP A 12 13.92 0.17 16.45
C ASP A 12 12.60 0.11 15.67
N SER A 13 12.28 -1.05 15.08
CA SER A 13 11.02 -1.27 14.37
C SER A 13 9.82 -1.21 15.32
N LEU A 14 9.95 -1.82 16.51
CA LEU A 14 8.94 -1.75 17.57
C LEU A 14 8.78 -0.32 18.09
N ALA A 15 9.87 0.40 18.32
CA ALA A 15 9.85 1.79 18.77
C ALA A 15 9.12 2.68 17.76
N LEU A 16 9.40 2.52 16.47
CA LEU A 16 8.71 3.26 15.42
C LEU A 16 7.21 2.91 15.36
N ALA A 17 6.85 1.63 15.46
CA ALA A 17 5.45 1.21 15.49
C ALA A 17 4.70 1.80 16.69
N VAL A 18 5.30 1.74 17.88
CA VAL A 18 4.73 2.33 19.11
C VAL A 18 4.60 3.84 18.98
N LEU A 19 5.60 4.52 18.41
CA LEU A 19 5.56 5.97 18.19
C LEU A 19 4.40 6.35 17.25
N LEU A 20 4.22 5.64 16.14
CA LEU A 20 3.11 5.93 15.20
C LEU A 20 1.75 5.73 15.85
N VAL A 21 1.57 4.66 16.63
CA VAL A 21 0.33 4.41 17.37
C VAL A 21 0.09 5.50 18.41
N ALA A 22 1.11 5.88 19.17
CA ALA A 22 1.02 6.93 20.18
C ALA A 22 0.64 8.29 19.55
N VAL A 23 1.27 8.66 18.43
CA VAL A 23 0.93 9.88 17.68
C VAL A 23 -0.51 9.81 17.16
N GLY A 24 -0.96 8.66 16.65
CA GLY A 24 -2.34 8.46 16.20
C GLY A 24 -3.37 8.67 17.32
N ILE A 25 -3.13 8.09 18.50
CA ILE A 25 -3.99 8.25 19.67
C ILE A 25 -3.98 9.71 20.15
N LEU A 26 -2.80 10.30 20.31
CA LEU A 26 -2.65 11.69 20.77
C LEU A 26 -3.36 12.67 19.83
N ALA A 27 -3.19 12.51 18.52
CA ALA A 27 -3.84 13.34 17.51
C ALA A 27 -5.37 13.19 17.57
N GLY A 28 -5.87 11.98 17.84
CA GLY A 28 -7.30 11.75 18.02
C GLY A 28 -7.88 12.39 19.27
N VAL A 29 -7.13 12.40 20.37
CA VAL A 29 -7.56 13.03 21.63
C VAL A 29 -7.53 14.57 21.51
N LEU A 30 -6.50 15.13 20.88
CA LEU A 30 -6.31 16.59 20.80
C LEU A 30 -7.14 17.26 19.71
N PHE A 31 -7.29 16.62 18.54
CA PHE A 31 -7.88 17.22 17.35
C PHE A 31 -9.09 16.43 16.79
N GLY A 32 -9.58 15.43 17.53
CA GLY A 32 -10.76 14.65 17.18
C GLY A 32 -10.64 13.89 15.85
N ALA A 33 -11.75 13.83 15.11
CA ALA A 33 -11.84 13.07 13.86
C ALA A 33 -10.89 13.57 12.74
N ASN A 34 -10.56 14.87 12.71
CA ASN A 34 -9.60 15.40 11.75
C ASN A 34 -8.16 15.02 12.12
N GLY A 35 -7.82 15.04 13.41
CA GLY A 35 -6.53 14.61 13.92
C GLY A 35 -6.21 13.17 13.55
N THR A 36 -7.15 12.26 13.80
CA THR A 36 -6.99 10.84 13.42
C THR A 36 -6.75 10.68 11.92
N ARG A 37 -7.50 11.39 11.06
CA ARG A 37 -7.34 11.29 9.60
C ARG A 37 -5.97 11.78 9.10
N ILE A 38 -5.48 12.88 9.67
CA ILE A 38 -4.14 13.40 9.36
C ILE A 38 -3.09 12.40 9.84
N ALA A 39 -3.20 11.90 11.07
CA ALA A 39 -2.26 10.94 11.62
C ALA A 39 -2.20 9.63 10.83
N THR A 40 -3.35 9.11 10.38
CA THR A 40 -3.39 7.92 9.50
C THR A 40 -2.72 8.20 8.16
N SER A 41 -3.00 9.34 7.53
CA SER A 41 -2.37 9.74 6.26
C SER A 41 -0.85 9.86 6.41
N MET A 42 -0.38 10.44 7.51
CA MET A 42 1.05 10.51 7.81
C MET A 42 1.65 9.12 8.05
N SER A 43 0.95 8.24 8.77
CA SER A 43 1.42 6.87 9.04
C SER A 43 1.57 6.06 7.75
N ILE A 44 0.66 6.25 6.78
CA ILE A 44 0.74 5.64 5.46
C ILE A 44 2.01 6.13 4.72
N VAL A 45 2.26 7.44 4.70
CA VAL A 45 3.45 8.02 4.05
C VAL A 45 4.74 7.56 4.73
N VAL A 46 4.78 7.53 6.07
CA VAL A 46 5.94 7.01 6.82
C VAL A 46 6.19 5.55 6.47
N THR A 47 5.15 4.73 6.39
CA THR A 47 5.27 3.31 6.00
C THR A 47 5.85 3.17 4.59
N ALA A 48 5.39 4.01 3.64
CA ALA A 48 5.94 4.04 2.29
C ALA A 48 7.43 4.45 2.28
N CYS A 49 7.81 5.47 3.05
CA CYS A 49 9.19 5.91 3.20
C CYS A 49 10.08 4.82 3.82
N VAL A 50 9.60 4.12 4.86
CA VAL A 50 10.32 3.01 5.49
C VAL A 50 10.50 1.86 4.51
N GLY A 51 9.46 1.48 3.77
CA GLY A 51 9.54 0.43 2.76
C GLY A 51 10.57 0.76 1.66
N LEU A 52 10.59 2.02 1.21
CA LEU A 52 11.59 2.51 0.27
C LEU A 52 13.00 2.48 0.88
N GLN A 53 13.17 2.92 2.13
CA GLN A 53 14.45 2.95 2.84
C GLN A 53 15.00 1.54 3.10
N VAL A 54 14.15 0.58 3.45
CA VAL A 54 14.56 -0.82 3.68
C VAL A 54 15.19 -1.41 2.42
N PHE A 55 14.62 -1.12 1.24
CA PHE A 55 15.21 -1.57 -0.02
C PHE A 55 16.41 -0.72 -0.44
N SER A 56 16.20 0.60 -0.60
CA SER A 56 17.19 1.48 -1.22
C SER A 56 18.37 1.75 -0.31
N GLY A 57 18.14 1.88 1.00
CA GLY A 57 19.18 2.08 1.99
C GLY A 57 20.10 0.87 2.16
N ASN A 58 19.57 -0.35 2.00
CA ASN A 58 20.39 -1.56 2.13
C ASN A 58 21.10 -1.95 0.82
N THR A 59 20.54 -1.58 -0.34
CA THR A 59 21.11 -1.93 -1.66
C THR A 59 21.95 -0.82 -2.28
N GLY A 60 21.79 0.43 -1.83
CA GLY A 60 22.39 1.60 -2.48
C GLY A 60 21.74 1.97 -3.82
N ILE A 61 20.63 1.32 -4.20
CA ILE A 61 19.92 1.53 -5.47
C ILE A 61 18.54 2.11 -5.16
N VAL A 62 18.20 3.25 -5.77
CA VAL A 62 16.85 3.82 -5.65
C VAL A 62 15.85 2.93 -6.37
N SER A 63 14.76 2.54 -5.70
CA SER A 63 13.70 1.70 -6.28
C SER A 63 12.33 2.32 -6.17
N PHE A 64 11.62 2.42 -7.29
CA PHE A 64 10.25 2.94 -7.34
C PHE A 64 9.18 1.83 -7.22
N GLY A 65 9.60 0.57 -7.12
CA GLY A 65 8.71 -0.59 -7.00
C GLY A 65 7.75 -0.55 -5.81
N PRO A 66 8.18 -0.15 -4.59
CA PRO A 66 7.28 -0.08 -3.43
C PRO A 66 6.04 0.79 -3.66
N ALA A 67 6.15 1.88 -4.42
CA ALA A 67 5.01 2.72 -4.76
C ALA A 67 3.99 1.98 -5.66
N ALA A 68 4.46 1.04 -6.48
CA ALA A 68 3.62 0.27 -7.41
C ALA A 68 2.81 -0.75 -6.63
N PHE A 69 3.48 -1.46 -5.74
CA PHE A 69 2.89 -2.47 -4.88
C PHE A 69 1.91 -1.82 -3.90
N MET A 70 2.24 -0.65 -3.36
CA MET A 70 1.34 0.16 -2.53
C MET A 70 0.08 0.54 -3.31
N GLY A 71 0.21 1.00 -4.56
CA GLY A 71 -0.93 1.31 -5.42
C GLY A 71 -1.86 0.11 -5.59
N VAL A 72 -1.31 -1.04 -6.01
CA VAL A 72 -2.12 -2.26 -6.19
C VAL A 72 -2.79 -2.72 -4.89
N GLY A 73 -2.08 -2.66 -3.77
CA GLY A 73 -2.65 -2.98 -2.45
C GLY A 73 -3.81 -2.04 -2.09
N ALA A 74 -3.65 -0.73 -2.30
CA ALA A 74 -4.67 0.26 -2.00
C ALA A 74 -5.95 0.07 -2.82
N TYR A 75 -5.83 -0.15 -4.14
CA TYR A 75 -7.00 -0.43 -4.99
C TYR A 75 -7.66 -1.77 -4.63
N THR A 76 -6.87 -2.81 -4.33
CA THR A 76 -7.40 -4.12 -3.94
C THR A 76 -8.18 -4.02 -2.63
N ALA A 77 -7.60 -3.39 -1.59
CA ALA A 77 -8.28 -3.19 -0.31
C ALA A 77 -9.52 -2.30 -0.46
N GLY A 78 -9.43 -1.21 -1.24
CA GLY A 78 -10.54 -0.29 -1.47
C GLY A 78 -11.71 -0.92 -2.21
N ILE A 79 -11.44 -1.76 -3.22
CA ILE A 79 -12.50 -2.50 -3.93
C ILE A 79 -13.14 -3.50 -2.97
N LEU A 80 -12.36 -4.32 -2.27
CA LEU A 80 -12.89 -5.42 -1.44
C LEU A 80 -13.68 -4.96 -0.20
N THR A 81 -13.35 -3.79 0.35
CA THR A 81 -14.04 -3.22 1.53
C THR A 81 -15.27 -2.40 1.18
N MET A 82 -15.42 -2.00 -0.08
CA MET A 82 -16.57 -1.22 -0.54
C MET A 82 -17.86 -2.05 -0.45
N SER A 83 -18.94 -1.43 0.03
CA SER A 83 -20.26 -2.08 0.11
C SER A 83 -20.71 -2.63 -1.24
N PRO A 84 -21.28 -3.85 -1.33
CA PRO A 84 -21.78 -4.45 -2.57
C PRO A 84 -22.79 -3.58 -3.33
N SER A 85 -23.61 -2.80 -2.61
CA SER A 85 -24.59 -1.89 -3.23
C SER A 85 -23.90 -0.72 -3.93
N ILE A 86 -22.80 -0.23 -3.37
CA ILE A 86 -22.02 0.88 -3.93
C ILE A 86 -21.14 0.38 -5.07
N GLN A 87 -20.55 -0.82 -4.95
CA GLN A 87 -19.76 -1.42 -6.02
C GLN A 87 -20.53 -1.49 -7.35
N ARG A 88 -21.81 -1.89 -7.35
CA ARG A 88 -22.60 -2.01 -8.59
C ARG A 88 -22.81 -0.69 -9.33
N THR A 89 -22.92 0.41 -8.59
CA THR A 89 -23.11 1.75 -9.17
C THR A 89 -21.78 2.42 -9.49
N ALA A 90 -20.78 2.19 -8.65
CA ALA A 90 -19.46 2.81 -8.74
C ALA A 90 -18.52 2.10 -9.73
N LEU A 91 -18.71 0.80 -9.96
CA LEU A 91 -17.84 -0.10 -10.72
C LEU A 91 -18.66 -1.03 -11.63
N PRO A 92 -19.21 -0.50 -12.75
CA PRO A 92 -20.18 -1.22 -13.57
C PRO A 92 -19.61 -2.47 -14.26
N HIS A 93 -18.30 -2.52 -14.55
CA HIS A 93 -17.65 -3.66 -15.21
C HIS A 93 -16.73 -4.45 -14.26
N LEU A 94 -16.99 -4.42 -12.95
CA LEU A 94 -16.21 -5.21 -11.99
C LEU A 94 -16.38 -6.71 -12.28
N PRO A 95 -15.27 -7.47 -12.42
CA PRO A 95 -15.36 -8.91 -12.65
C PRO A 95 -16.13 -9.62 -11.52
N ALA A 96 -16.97 -10.60 -11.88
CA ALA A 96 -17.84 -11.29 -10.92
C ALA A 96 -17.08 -11.95 -9.76
N TRP A 97 -15.81 -12.32 -9.97
CA TRP A 97 -14.95 -12.91 -8.94
C TRP A 97 -14.40 -11.91 -7.92
N MET A 98 -14.50 -10.60 -8.17
CA MET A 98 -14.09 -9.51 -7.26
C MET A 98 -15.28 -8.76 -6.63
N ALA A 99 -16.47 -8.89 -7.20
CA ALA A 99 -17.66 -8.19 -6.79
C ALA A 99 -18.37 -8.88 -5.60
N GLY A 100 -19.00 -8.09 -4.73
CA GLY A 100 -20.01 -8.59 -3.78
C GLY A 100 -19.51 -8.97 -2.38
N TYR A 101 -18.21 -8.84 -2.07
CA TYR A 101 -17.70 -9.33 -0.79
C TYR A 101 -17.87 -8.38 0.40
N GLY A 102 -17.83 -7.05 0.21
CA GLY A 102 -18.00 -6.08 1.31
C GLY A 102 -17.21 -6.44 2.58
N LEU A 103 -15.96 -6.86 2.41
CA LEU A 103 -15.18 -7.50 3.47
C LEU A 103 -14.82 -6.51 4.57
N SER A 104 -14.64 -7.05 5.77
CA SER A 104 -13.97 -6.33 6.85
C SER A 104 -12.51 -6.02 6.48
N VAL A 105 -11.93 -5.04 7.18
CA VAL A 105 -10.57 -4.53 6.94
C VAL A 105 -9.54 -5.66 6.98
N TRP A 106 -9.64 -6.58 7.94
CA TRP A 106 -8.64 -7.63 8.14
C TRP A 106 -8.52 -8.61 6.96
N PRO A 107 -9.61 -9.26 6.47
CA PRO A 107 -9.56 -10.05 5.25
C PRO A 107 -9.05 -9.27 4.03
N SER A 108 -9.52 -8.03 3.85
CA SER A 108 -9.11 -7.20 2.70
C SER A 108 -7.61 -6.89 2.73
N LEU A 109 -7.03 -6.69 3.91
CA LEU A 109 -5.62 -6.42 4.10
C LEU A 109 -4.77 -7.63 3.70
N ILE A 110 -5.17 -8.84 4.07
CA ILE A 110 -4.47 -10.07 3.68
C ILE A 110 -4.48 -10.21 2.16
N VAL A 111 -5.63 -10.03 1.51
CA VAL A 111 -5.73 -10.16 0.05
C VAL A 111 -4.92 -9.07 -0.66
N ALA A 112 -4.96 -7.83 -0.17
CA ALA A 112 -4.15 -6.73 -0.69
C ALA A 112 -2.64 -7.00 -0.53
N ALA A 113 -2.21 -7.53 0.62
CA ALA A 113 -0.82 -7.90 0.87
C ALA A 113 -0.38 -9.03 -0.08
N VAL A 114 -1.21 -10.06 -0.27
CA VAL A 114 -0.92 -11.16 -1.21
C VAL A 114 -0.82 -10.64 -2.64
N ALA A 115 -1.73 -9.77 -3.08
CA ALA A 115 -1.67 -9.16 -4.41
C ALA A 115 -0.38 -8.37 -4.63
N GLY A 116 0.01 -7.56 -3.63
CA GLY A 116 1.28 -6.83 -3.65
C GLY A 116 2.51 -7.75 -3.68
N LEU A 117 2.50 -8.84 -2.89
CA LEU A 117 3.57 -9.83 -2.85
C LEU A 117 3.71 -10.60 -4.16
N ILE A 118 2.60 -10.95 -4.81
CA ILE A 118 2.61 -11.59 -6.12
C ILE A 118 3.26 -10.65 -7.15
N LEU A 119 2.84 -9.40 -7.19
CA LEU A 119 3.40 -8.41 -8.11
C LEU A 119 4.90 -8.17 -7.83
N ALA A 120 5.27 -8.06 -6.55
CA ALA A 120 6.66 -7.93 -6.13
C ALA A 120 7.50 -9.16 -6.51
N GLY A 121 6.97 -10.38 -6.34
CA GLY A 121 7.64 -11.62 -6.70
C GLY A 121 7.88 -11.72 -8.20
N VAL A 122 6.84 -11.50 -9.01
CA VAL A 122 6.92 -11.56 -10.48
C VAL A 122 7.89 -10.51 -11.02
N SER A 123 7.74 -9.25 -10.61
CA SER A 123 8.64 -8.17 -11.06
C SER A 123 10.07 -8.35 -10.53
N GLY A 124 10.24 -8.82 -9.29
CA GLY A 124 11.54 -9.06 -8.66
C GLY A 124 12.36 -10.13 -9.38
N ILE A 125 11.72 -11.16 -9.94
CA ILE A 125 12.38 -12.20 -10.75
C ILE A 125 13.04 -11.60 -12.01
N VAL A 126 12.43 -10.58 -12.61
CA VAL A 126 12.97 -9.89 -13.78
C VAL A 126 14.02 -8.87 -13.37
N ILE A 127 13.71 -8.03 -12.37
CA ILE A 127 14.56 -6.91 -11.93
C ILE A 127 15.90 -7.38 -11.37
N ARG A 128 15.95 -8.53 -10.69
CA ARG A 128 17.20 -9.10 -10.16
C ARG A 128 18.28 -9.38 -11.22
N ARG A 129 17.92 -9.39 -12.51
CA ARG A 129 18.88 -9.56 -13.62
C ARG A 129 19.57 -8.26 -14.01
N LEU A 130 19.10 -7.12 -13.51
CA LEU A 130 19.64 -5.79 -13.79
C LEU A 130 20.50 -5.32 -12.60
N SER A 131 21.49 -4.49 -12.88
CA SER A 131 22.40 -3.91 -11.87
C SER A 131 22.49 -2.39 -12.00
N GLY A 132 22.71 -1.72 -10.86
CA GLY A 132 22.91 -0.27 -10.81
C GLY A 132 21.72 0.53 -11.34
N SER A 133 21.99 1.59 -12.10
CA SER A 133 20.99 2.54 -12.58
C SER A 133 19.90 1.92 -13.47
N ALA A 134 20.22 0.84 -14.18
CA ALA A 134 19.25 0.14 -15.03
C ALA A 134 18.09 -0.45 -14.20
N ALA A 135 18.39 -0.93 -12.98
CA ALA A 135 17.36 -1.45 -12.07
C ALA A 135 16.41 -0.33 -11.59
N SER A 136 16.95 0.86 -11.28
CA SER A 136 16.14 2.03 -10.91
C SER A 136 15.19 2.45 -12.03
N ILE A 137 15.70 2.55 -13.26
CA ILE A 137 14.88 2.91 -14.43
C ILE A 137 13.78 1.86 -14.68
N ALA A 138 14.11 0.57 -14.57
CA ALA A 138 13.14 -0.50 -14.72
C ALA A 138 12.04 -0.44 -13.66
N THR A 139 12.37 -0.14 -12.41
CA THR A 139 11.35 0.03 -11.35
C THR A 139 10.49 1.27 -11.54
N LEU A 140 11.05 2.36 -12.10
CA LEU A 140 10.28 3.54 -12.48
C LEU A 140 9.30 3.21 -13.61
N ALA A 141 9.76 2.49 -14.64
CA ALA A 141 8.90 2.04 -15.74
C ALA A 141 7.78 1.13 -15.22
N LEU A 142 8.08 0.19 -14.30
CA LEU A 142 7.08 -0.65 -13.64
C LEU A 142 6.05 0.21 -12.90
N GLN A 143 6.50 1.19 -12.12
CA GLN A 143 5.61 2.12 -11.41
C GLN A 143 4.68 2.85 -12.37
N ILE A 144 5.20 3.34 -13.49
CA ILE A 144 4.40 4.03 -14.52
C ILE A 144 3.38 3.08 -15.13
N ILE A 145 3.78 1.85 -15.51
CA ILE A 145 2.87 0.85 -16.08
C ILE A 145 1.72 0.57 -15.11
N VAL A 146 2.03 0.31 -13.84
CA VAL A 146 1.01 0.03 -12.81
C VAL A 146 0.10 1.24 -12.63
N TYR A 147 0.66 2.44 -12.51
CA TYR A 147 -0.12 3.67 -12.42
C TYR A 147 -1.06 3.85 -13.63
N THR A 148 -0.55 3.69 -14.86
CA THR A 148 -1.33 3.82 -16.08
C THR A 148 -2.44 2.78 -16.15
N VAL A 149 -2.17 1.51 -15.83
CA VAL A 149 -3.21 0.47 -15.81
C VAL A 149 -4.31 0.81 -14.80
N LEU A 150 -3.92 1.23 -13.58
CA LEU A 150 -4.88 1.61 -12.55
C LEU A 150 -5.70 2.84 -12.94
N VAL A 151 -5.10 3.84 -13.58
CA VAL A 151 -5.81 5.07 -13.95
C VAL A 151 -6.63 4.93 -15.24
N ALA A 152 -6.14 4.16 -16.21
CA ALA A 152 -6.81 3.96 -17.49
C ALA A 152 -8.03 3.03 -17.38
N THR A 153 -8.00 2.05 -16.48
CA THR A 153 -9.08 1.07 -16.30
C THR A 153 -10.23 1.61 -15.45
N LYS A 154 -10.78 2.76 -15.86
CA LYS A 154 -11.80 3.51 -15.10
C LYS A 154 -13.03 2.69 -14.75
N ASP A 155 -13.39 1.73 -15.59
CA ASP A 155 -14.60 0.91 -15.39
C ASP A 155 -14.47 -0.08 -14.22
N ILE A 156 -13.24 -0.42 -13.82
CA ILE A 156 -12.92 -1.40 -12.76
C ILE A 156 -12.30 -0.73 -11.52
N THR A 157 -11.54 0.34 -11.71
CA THR A 157 -10.78 1.00 -10.63
C THR A 157 -11.25 2.42 -10.36
N ARG A 158 -12.21 2.96 -11.11
CA ARG A 158 -12.59 4.40 -11.12
C ARG A 158 -11.47 5.36 -11.50
N GLY A 159 -10.35 4.82 -12.00
CA GLY A 159 -9.19 5.60 -12.39
C GLY A 159 -8.68 6.46 -11.24
N SER A 160 -8.44 7.74 -11.50
CA SER A 160 -7.94 8.69 -10.48
C SER A 160 -9.00 9.23 -9.51
N GLN A 161 -10.25 8.72 -9.56
CA GLN A 161 -11.33 9.21 -8.69
C GLN A 161 -11.29 8.52 -7.32
N THR A 162 -11.64 9.27 -6.29
CA THR A 162 -11.76 8.73 -4.92
C THR A 162 -12.91 7.72 -4.83
N PHE A 163 -12.63 6.59 -4.18
CA PHE A 163 -13.67 5.65 -3.77
C PHE A 163 -14.57 6.26 -2.70
N TYR A 164 -15.88 6.28 -2.95
CA TYR A 164 -16.88 6.62 -1.95
C TYR A 164 -17.51 5.35 -1.39
N GLY A 165 -17.93 5.38 -0.13
CA GLY A 165 -18.56 4.22 0.51
C GLY A 165 -17.61 3.18 1.11
N VAL A 166 -16.31 3.49 1.17
CA VAL A 166 -15.33 2.68 1.91
C VAL A 166 -15.46 2.96 3.41
N PRO A 167 -15.57 1.92 4.27
CA PRO A 167 -15.61 2.09 5.71
C PRO A 167 -14.40 2.87 6.27
N ARG A 168 -14.66 3.80 7.20
CA ARG A 168 -13.63 4.70 7.78
C ARG A 168 -12.50 3.98 8.53
N ASN A 169 -12.70 2.73 8.92
CA ASN A 169 -11.65 1.91 9.53
C ASN A 169 -10.63 1.38 8.51
N THR A 170 -10.85 1.59 7.21
CA THR A 170 -9.95 1.17 6.12
C THR A 170 -9.00 2.29 5.68
N THR A 171 -9.32 3.55 5.96
CA THR A 171 -8.63 4.76 5.48
C THR A 171 -8.33 5.74 6.60
#